data_AF-A0A8X7MIP0-F1
#
_entry.id   AF-A0A8X7MIP0-F1
#
_cell.length_a   1.000
_cell.length_b   1.000
_cell.length_c   1.000
_cell.angle_alpha   90.00
_cell.angle_beta   90.00
_cell.angle_gamma   90.00
#
_symmetry.space_group_name_H-M   'P 1'
#
loop_
_entity.id
_entity.type
_entity.pdbx_description
1 polymer ?
#
loop_
_entity_poly.entity_id
_entity_poly.type
_entity_poly.pdbx_seq_one_letter_code
_entity_poly.pdbx_strand_id
1 'polypeptide(L)'
;VAEASAQHIKGALEGQLDAAEKGRPQSDLTALRKETGIKDSLTTKYCDDLIQLRKDLQQEGRRREHIDQAAHDKRREIESGNWYGPLLRLYGLLRPSD
;
A
#
# COMPACT_ATOMS: atom_id res chain seq x y z
N VAL A 1 19.24 4.46 -14.61
CA VAL A 1 17.96 4.09 -15.28
C VAL A 1 17.16 3.09 -14.43
N ALA A 2 17.73 1.95 -14.02
CA ALA A 2 17.04 0.98 -13.15
C ALA A 2 16.62 1.53 -11.77
N GLU A 3 17.49 2.27 -11.06
CA GLU A 3 17.15 2.84 -9.74
C GLU A 3 15.98 3.83 -9.78
N ALA A 4 15.92 4.66 -10.83
CA ALA A 4 14.81 5.60 -11.01
C ALA A 4 13.47 4.86 -11.22
N SER A 5 13.48 3.73 -11.94
CA SER A 5 12.32 2.86 -12.09
C SER A 5 11.92 2.18 -10.78
N ALA A 6 12.89 1.81 -9.93
CA ALA A 6 12.64 1.14 -8.66
C ALA A 6 11.98 2.09 -7.65
N GLN A 7 12.51 3.30 -7.57
CA GLN A 7 11.96 4.38 -6.74
C GLN A 7 10.56 4.78 -7.21
N HIS A 8 10.33 4.84 -8.52
CA HIS A 8 9.00 5.13 -9.08
C HIS A 8 7.97 4.04 -8.71
N ILE A 9 8.32 2.76 -8.87
CA ILE A 9 7.44 1.64 -8.49
C ILE A 9 7.17 1.67 -6.98
N LYS A 10 8.21 1.82 -6.16
CA LYS A 10 8.07 1.90 -4.71
C LYS A 10 7.14 3.03 -4.30
N GLY A 11 7.36 4.25 -4.81
CA GLY A 11 6.53 5.41 -4.51
C GLY A 11 5.08 5.22 -4.94
N ALA A 12 4.84 4.59 -6.10
CA ALA A 12 3.48 4.27 -6.55
C ALA A 12 2.75 3.30 -5.62
N LEU A 13 3.44 2.29 -5.09
CA LEU A 13 2.87 1.33 -4.14
C LEU A 13 2.64 1.95 -2.76
N GLU A 14 3.59 2.75 -2.27
CA GLU A 14 3.46 3.49 -1.01
C GLU A 14 2.28 4.48 -1.07
N GLY A 15 2.10 5.16 -2.21
CA GLY A 15 0.96 6.05 -2.42
C GLY A 15 -0.39 5.34 -2.39
N GLN A 16 -0.47 4.10 -2.88
CA GLN A 16 -1.68 3.28 -2.78
C GLN A 16 -1.98 2.89 -1.33
N LEU A 17 -0.97 2.51 -0.54
CA LEU A 17 -1.15 2.21 0.88
C LEU A 17 -1.54 3.44 1.70
N ASP A 18 -0.92 4.59 1.43
CA ASP A 18 -1.24 5.86 2.09
C ASP A 18 -2.70 6.28 1.85
N ALA A 19 -3.17 6.15 0.61
CA ALA A 19 -4.57 6.41 0.29
C ALA A 19 -5.51 5.45 1.03
N ALA A 20 -5.18 4.16 1.10
CA ALA A 20 -5.98 3.17 1.82
C ALA A 20 -6.00 3.40 3.33
N GLU A 21 -4.84 3.70 3.94
CA GLU A 21 -4.70 4.06 5.36
C GLU A 21 -5.59 5.25 5.74
N LYS A 22 -5.66 6.26 4.87
CA LYS A 22 -6.51 7.45 5.03
C LYS A 22 -8.00 7.17 4.79
N GLY A 23 -8.36 5.94 4.42
CA GLY A 23 -9.74 5.54 4.14
C GLY A 23 -10.29 6.13 2.84
N ARG A 24 -9.43 6.39 1.85
CA ARG A 24 -9.88 6.83 0.52
C ARG A 24 -10.74 5.72 -0.13
N PRO A 25 -11.76 6.09 -0.92
CA PRO A 25 -12.61 5.12 -1.59
C PRO A 25 -11.84 4.31 -2.66
N GLN A 26 -12.38 3.15 -3.02
CA GLN A 26 -11.77 2.26 -4.03
C GLN A 26 -11.60 2.94 -5.40
N SER A 27 -12.44 3.94 -5.71
CA SER A 27 -12.32 4.76 -6.91
C SER A 27 -10.98 5.49 -6.98
N ASP A 28 -10.53 6.06 -5.85
CA ASP A 28 -9.29 6.83 -5.75
C ASP A 28 -8.09 5.90 -5.91
N LEU A 29 -8.13 4.72 -5.27
CA LEU A 29 -7.10 3.69 -5.45
C LEU A 29 -7.03 3.20 -6.90
N THR A 30 -8.17 3.07 -7.56
CA THR A 30 -8.23 2.69 -8.98
C THR A 30 -7.64 3.78 -9.87
N ALA A 31 -7.88 5.05 -9.56
CA ALA A 31 -7.29 6.18 -10.27
C ALA A 31 -5.75 6.20 -10.10
N LEU A 32 -5.24 6.04 -8.87
CA LEU A 32 -3.80 5.97 -8.58
C LEU A 32 -3.10 4.84 -9.34
N ARG A 33 -3.73 3.66 -9.42
CA ARG A 33 -3.19 2.52 -10.20
C ARG A 33 -3.14 2.80 -11.69
N LYS A 34 -4.13 3.52 -12.23
CA LYS A 34 -4.16 3.92 -13.64
C LYS A 34 -3.11 4.99 -13.95
N GLU A 35 -2.97 5.98 -13.07
CA GLU A 35 -2.01 7.07 -13.20
C GLU A 35 -0.56 6.56 -13.17
N THR A 36 -0.25 5.70 -12.20
CA THR A 36 1.11 5.15 -12.03
C THR A 36 1.41 3.99 -12.97
N GLY A 37 0.38 3.34 -13.53
CA GLY A 37 0.51 2.11 -14.32
C GLY A 37 0.94 0.90 -13.49
N ILE A 38 1.05 1.01 -12.17
CA ILE A 38 1.52 -0.04 -11.28
C ILE A 38 0.33 -0.72 -10.60
N LYS A 39 0.10 -1.99 -10.97
CA LYS A 39 -0.89 -2.85 -10.34
C LYS A 39 -0.20 -4.09 -9.76
N ASP A 40 -0.18 -4.17 -8.44
CA ASP A 40 0.36 -5.30 -7.71
C ASP A 40 -0.73 -5.97 -6.86
N SER A 41 -0.85 -7.29 -6.97
CA SER A 41 -1.90 -8.08 -6.33
C SER A 41 -1.79 -8.03 -4.81
N LEU A 42 -0.56 -8.08 -4.30
CA LEU A 42 -0.29 -8.08 -2.86
C LEU A 42 -0.59 -6.71 -2.24
N THR A 43 -0.13 -5.64 -2.89
CA THR A 43 -0.46 -4.26 -2.49
C THR A 43 -1.96 -4.00 -2.59
N THR A 44 -2.63 -4.54 -3.60
CA THR A 44 -4.11 -4.46 -3.70
C THR A 44 -4.79 -5.09 -2.49
N LYS A 45 -4.36 -6.30 -2.11
CA LYS A 45 -4.88 -6.98 -0.93
C LYS A 45 -4.65 -6.16 0.35
N TYR A 46 -3.46 -5.60 0.53
CA TYR A 46 -3.18 -4.76 1.71
C TYR A 46 -3.98 -3.47 1.75
N CYS A 47 -4.24 -2.83 0.61
CA CYS A 47 -5.18 -1.71 0.56
C CYS A 47 -6.59 -2.13 1.00
N ASP A 48 -7.06 -3.28 0.53
CA ASP A 48 -8.38 -3.81 0.89
C ASP A 48 -8.46 -4.16 2.40
N ASP A 49 -7.39 -4.76 2.96
CA ASP A 49 -7.26 -5.06 4.39
C ASP A 49 -7.32 -3.79 5.25
N LEU A 50 -6.63 -2.71 4.84
CA LEU A 50 -6.66 -1.41 5.54
C LEU A 50 -8.05 -0.78 5.50
N ILE A 51 -8.72 -0.81 4.34
CA ILE A 51 -10.09 -0.31 4.19
C ILE A 51 -11.04 -1.11 5.06
N GLN A 52 -10.90 -2.44 5.10
CA GLN A 52 -11.75 -3.31 5.89
C GLN A 52 -11.54 -3.05 7.39
N LEU A 53 -10.30 -2.96 7.86
CA LEU A 53 -9.98 -2.62 9.25
C LEU A 53 -10.67 -1.31 9.69
N ARG A 54 -10.63 -0.27 8.85
CA ARG A 54 -11.31 1.00 9.16
C ARG A 54 -12.83 0.81 9.27
N LYS A 55 -13.44 0.03 8.36
CA LYS A 55 -14.88 -0.25 8.40
C LYS A 55 -15.27 -1.03 9.65
N ASP A 56 -14.51 -2.05 10.02
CA ASP A 56 -14.79 -2.89 11.19
C ASP A 56 -14.74 -2.05 12.46
N LEU A 57 -13.68 -1.25 12.64
CA LEU A 57 -13.56 -0.36 13.80
C LEU A 57 -14.62 0.75 13.83
N GLN A 58 -15.07 1.25 12.67
CA GLN A 58 -16.21 2.17 12.59
C GLN A 58 -17.51 1.49 13.03
N GLN A 59 -17.75 0.25 12.61
CA GLN A 59 -18.93 -0.54 13.00
C GLN A 59 -18.93 -0.89 14.49
N GLU A 60 -17.76 -1.10 15.08
CA GLU A 60 -17.56 -1.24 16.53
C GLU A 60 -17.78 0.06 17.32
N GLY A 61 -18.01 1.19 16.65
CA GLY A 61 -18.18 2.49 17.30
C GLY A 61 -16.88 3.06 17.88
N ARG A 62 -15.72 2.63 17.37
CA ARG A 62 -14.43 3.19 17.81
C ARG A 62 -14.31 4.65 17.40
N ARG A 63 -13.57 5.42 18.20
CA ARG A 63 -13.27 6.82 17.89
C ARG A 63 -12.36 6.92 16.68
N ARG A 64 -12.50 8.01 15.92
CA ARG A 64 -11.70 8.30 14.73
C ARG A 64 -10.20 8.18 14.99
N GLU A 65 -9.70 8.73 16.09
CA GLU A 65 -8.28 8.66 16.46
C GLU A 65 -7.77 7.22 16.60
N HIS A 66 -8.58 6.33 17.18
CA HIS A 66 -8.23 4.91 17.30
C HIS A 66 -8.24 4.21 15.95
N ILE A 67 -9.21 4.52 15.09
CA ILE A 67 -9.28 3.99 13.72
C ILE A 67 -8.04 4.43 12.92
N ASP A 68 -7.69 5.71 13.01
CA ASP A 68 -6.54 6.28 12.31
C ASP A 68 -5.23 5.66 12.83
N GLN A 69 -5.08 5.48 14.15
CA GLN A 69 -3.90 4.83 14.73
C GLN A 69 -3.79 3.35 14.32
N ALA A 70 -4.89 2.59 14.37
CA ALA A 70 -4.88 1.18 13.99
C ALA A 70 -4.56 0.99 12.50
N ALA A 71 -5.09 1.84 11.62
CA ALA A 71 -4.74 1.83 10.21
C ALA A 71 -3.25 2.17 9.98
N HIS A 72 -2.72 3.14 10.73
CA HIS A 72 -1.32 3.51 10.68
C HIS A 72 -0.39 2.37 11.13
N ASP A 73 -0.70 1.75 12.26
CA ASP A 73 0.06 0.62 12.80
C ASP A 73 0.07 -0.56 11.83
N LYS A 74 -1.09 -0.85 11.20
CA LYS A 74 -1.20 -1.90 10.19
C LYS A 74 -0.36 -1.60 8.94
N ARG A 75 -0.35 -0.34 8.49
CA ARG A 75 0.52 0.08 7.38
C ARG A 75 2.00 -0.12 7.72
N ARG A 76 2.43 0.26 8.93
CA ARG A 76 3.82 0.05 9.37
C ARG A 76 4.21 -1.44 9.43
N GLU A 77 3.30 -2.31 9.84
CA GLU A 77 3.49 -3.76 9.82
C GLU A 77 3.74 -4.25 8.39
N ILE A 78 2.89 -3.85 7.43
CA ILE A 78 3.05 -4.15 6.01
C ILE A 78 4.41 -3.64 5.51
N GLU A 79 4.78 -2.42 5.91
CA GLU A 79 6.02 -1.78 5.47
C GLU A 79 7.28 -2.52 5.93
N SER A 80 7.25 -3.02 7.16
CA SER A 80 8.34 -3.83 7.74
C SER A 80 8.54 -5.18 7.03
N GLY A 81 7.49 -5.72 6.39
CA GLY A 81 7.51 -7.02 5.72
C GLY A 81 8.17 -7.03 4.33
N ASN A 82 8.69 -5.89 3.85
CA ASN A 82 9.28 -5.74 2.50
C ASN A 82 8.37 -6.27 1.37
N TRP A 83 7.08 -5.93 1.44
CA TRP A 83 6.05 -6.54 0.60
C TRP A 83 6.22 -6.30 -0.91
N TYR A 84 6.88 -5.22 -1.31
CA TYR A 84 7.13 -4.89 -2.73
C TYR A 84 8.42 -5.51 -3.28
N GLY A 85 9.21 -6.20 -2.45
CA GLY A 85 10.45 -6.87 -2.84
C GLY A 85 10.28 -7.85 -4.02
N PRO A 86 9.26 -8.72 -4.04
CA PRO A 86 9.00 -9.62 -5.17
C PRO A 86 8.72 -8.85 -6.47
N LEU A 87 7.99 -7.75 -6.42
CA LEU A 87 7.69 -6.93 -7.60
C LEU A 87 8.97 -6.29 -8.13
N LEU A 88 9.82 -5.70 -7.28
CA LEU A 88 11.09 -5.13 -7.70
C LEU A 88 12.04 -6.18 -8.32
N ARG A 89 12.01 -7.43 -7.85
CA ARG A 89 12.75 -8.53 -8.49
C ARG A 89 12.23 -8.85 -9.89
N LEU A 90 10.91 -8.88 -10.09
CA LEU A 90 10.30 -9.14 -11.41
C LEU A 90 10.68 -8.07 -12.45
N TYR A 91 10.83 -6.81 -12.04
CA TYR A 91 11.30 -5.74 -12.91
C TYR A 91 12.83 -5.72 -13.11
N GLY A 92 13.58 -6.67 -12.53
CA GLY A 92 15.05 -6.71 -12.61
C GLY A 92 15.73 -5.58 -11.83
N LEU A 93 15.02 -4.98 -10.87
CA LEU A 93 15.45 -3.77 -10.15
C LEU A 93 16.05 -4.08 -8.78
N LEU A 94 15.80 -5.27 -8.24
CA LEU A 94 16.58 -5.82 -7.13
C LEU A 94 17.71 -6.66 -7.75
N ARG A 95 18.96 -6.21 -7.68
CA ARG A 95 20.09 -7.11 -7.93
C ARG A 95 20.16 -8.13 -6.79
N PRO A 96 20.41 -9.42 -7.06
CA PRO A 96 20.93 -10.29 -6.03
C PRO A 96 22.22 -9.64 -5.52
N SER A 97 22.33 -9.46 -4.21
CA SER A 97 23.63 -9.20 -3.60
C SER A 97 24.47 -10.46 -3.81
N ASP A 98 25.51 -10.36 -4.65
CA ASP A 98 26.64 -11.30 -4.64
C ASP A 98 27.33 -11.28 -3.28
#